data_AF-A0A0K2SIG2-F1
#
_entry.id   AF-A0A0K2SIG2-F1
#
_cell.length_a   1.000
_cell.length_b   1.000
_cell.length_c   1.000
_cell.angle_alpha   90.00
_cell.angle_beta   90.00
_cell.angle_gamma   90.00
#
_symmetry.space_group_name_H-M   'P 1'
#
loop_
_entity.id
_entity.type
_entity.pdbx_description
1 polymer ?
#
loop_
_entity_poly.entity_id
_entity_poly.type
_entity_poly.pdbx_seq_one_letter_code
_entity_poly.pdbx_strand_id
1 'polypeptide(L)'
;MNHVTGKLARRRRGCDIGVSAPIIMESQVYVLHRKGTRQVDRYGADLAVTVYVPAEEFMKTALFQIKRSQELMLDIEKRQLKDAHLHSRIAERSFVLAVDEVRATFRITPVADVLRQFGEASTRRLRAEGWLSLAEFIWKWLACELGPHSQPDDPQSVEALLRAFVVENDEDLPIWDEYPEDVLPSRTWLDLRFVPREGPA
;
A
#
# COMPACT_ATOMS: atom_id res chain seq x y z
N MET A 1 -22.13 23.76 -25.16
CA MET A 1 -21.43 23.12 -24.02
C MET A 1 -19.98 22.88 -24.45
N ASN A 2 -19.01 23.56 -23.84
CA ASN A 2 -17.65 23.65 -24.38
C ASN A 2 -16.86 22.33 -24.23
N HIS A 3 -16.09 22.01 -25.27
CA HIS A 3 -15.26 20.79 -25.35
C HIS A 3 -14.16 20.72 -24.27
N VAL A 4 -13.82 21.87 -23.67
CA VAL A 4 -12.84 22.02 -22.58
C VAL A 4 -13.43 21.61 -21.22
N THR A 5 -14.66 22.05 -20.91
CA THR A 5 -15.36 21.63 -19.67
C THR A 5 -15.73 20.14 -19.72
N GLY A 6 -16.04 19.60 -20.90
CA GLY A 6 -16.23 18.15 -21.08
C GLY A 6 -14.97 17.31 -20.84
N LYS A 7 -13.78 17.80 -21.21
CA LYS A 7 -12.49 17.11 -20.97
C LYS A 7 -12.04 17.20 -19.51
N LEU A 8 -12.28 18.34 -18.85
CA LEU A 8 -12.00 18.50 -17.41
C LEU A 8 -12.96 17.68 -16.55
N ALA A 9 -14.24 17.63 -16.91
CA ALA A 9 -15.26 16.84 -16.20
C ALA A 9 -15.17 15.32 -16.47
N ARG A 10 -14.50 14.87 -17.54
CA ARG A 10 -14.27 13.44 -17.82
C ARG A 10 -13.12 12.85 -17.01
N ARG A 11 -12.12 13.65 -16.62
CA ARG A 11 -10.94 13.17 -15.89
C ARG A 11 -11.16 12.90 -14.40
N ARG A 12 -12.29 13.35 -13.84
CA ARG A 12 -12.54 13.38 -12.39
C ARG A 12 -13.70 12.51 -11.89
N ARG A 13 -14.41 11.81 -12.77
CA ARG A 13 -15.56 10.99 -12.35
C ARG A 13 -15.06 9.80 -11.53
N GLY A 14 -15.40 9.78 -10.25
CA GLY A 14 -15.14 8.67 -9.33
C GLY A 14 -13.88 8.77 -8.47
N CYS A 15 -13.16 9.90 -8.44
CA CYS A 15 -11.97 10.04 -7.57
C CYS A 15 -11.85 11.42 -6.86
N ASP A 16 -12.85 12.29 -6.97
CA ASP A 16 -12.89 13.58 -6.25
C ASP A 16 -13.43 13.38 -4.81
N ILE A 17 -12.68 12.63 -4.02
CA ILE A 17 -13.09 12.16 -2.69
C ILE A 17 -12.83 13.26 -1.63
N GLY A 18 -13.89 13.73 -0.95
CA GLY A 18 -13.79 14.67 0.17
C GLY A 18 -13.50 16.14 -0.20
N VAL A 19 -13.61 16.49 -1.50
CA VAL A 19 -13.33 17.86 -2.00
C VAL A 19 -14.47 18.84 -1.71
N SER A 20 -15.72 18.35 -1.77
CA SER A 20 -16.93 19.17 -1.62
C SER A 20 -17.50 19.17 -0.20
N ALA A 21 -17.31 18.09 0.55
CA ALA A 21 -17.78 17.92 1.92
C ALA A 21 -16.93 16.86 2.65
N PRO A 22 -16.90 16.89 4.01
CA PRO A 22 -16.32 15.81 4.79
C PRO A 22 -17.03 14.48 4.49
N ILE A 23 -16.24 13.42 4.37
CA ILE A 23 -16.73 12.06 4.11
C ILE A 23 -16.25 11.12 5.22
N ILE A 24 -17.06 10.11 5.49
CA ILE A 24 -16.65 8.98 6.34
C ILE A 24 -16.06 7.93 5.41
N MET A 25 -14.82 7.53 5.71
CA MET A 25 -14.09 6.52 4.97
C MET A 25 -13.84 5.33 5.89
N GLU A 26 -14.17 4.14 5.40
CA GLU A 26 -13.82 2.89 6.03
C GLU A 26 -12.45 2.43 5.50
N SER A 27 -11.64 1.83 6.35
CA SER A 27 -10.35 1.27 5.97
C SER A 27 -10.23 -0.18 6.43
N GLN A 28 -9.75 -1.04 5.54
CA GLN A 28 -9.36 -2.41 5.84
C GLN A 28 -7.87 -2.57 5.62
N VAL A 29 -7.21 -3.24 6.54
CA VAL A 29 -5.77 -3.46 6.51
C VAL A 29 -5.49 -4.96 6.50
N TYR A 30 -4.71 -5.39 5.52
CA TYR A 30 -4.31 -6.78 5.36
C TYR A 30 -2.80 -6.90 5.59
N VAL A 31 -2.40 -7.72 6.55
CA VAL A 31 -0.98 -8.07 6.75
C VAL A 31 -0.67 -9.23 5.81
N LEU A 32 0.03 -8.93 4.72
CA LEU A 32 0.35 -9.86 3.63
C LEU A 32 1.71 -10.53 3.78
N HIS A 33 2.39 -10.20 4.87
CA HIS A 33 3.70 -10.68 5.22
C HIS A 33 3.84 -12.20 5.11
N ARG A 34 5.07 -12.64 4.86
CA ARG A 34 5.45 -14.04 4.65
C ARG A 34 4.98 -14.93 5.81
N LYS A 35 3.92 -15.70 5.60
CA LYS A 35 3.41 -16.73 6.50
C LYS A 35 3.72 -18.14 5.98
N GLY A 36 3.77 -19.11 6.90
CA GLY A 36 3.97 -20.53 6.59
C GLY A 36 5.44 -20.96 6.46
N THR A 37 5.66 -22.28 6.44
CA THR A 37 6.96 -22.98 6.48
C THR A 37 7.94 -22.63 5.35
N ARG A 38 7.48 -21.93 4.31
CA ARG A 38 8.32 -21.49 3.18
C ARG A 38 8.46 -19.97 3.06
N GLN A 39 7.82 -19.18 3.92
CA GLN A 39 7.89 -17.73 3.93
C GLN A 39 7.76 -17.09 2.53
N VAL A 40 6.75 -17.52 1.76
CA VAL A 40 6.56 -17.04 0.39
C VAL A 40 5.75 -15.75 0.40
N ASP A 41 6.31 -14.71 -0.19
CA ASP A 41 5.61 -13.44 -0.43
C ASP A 41 4.74 -13.61 -1.69
N ARG A 42 3.44 -13.91 -1.50
CA ARG A 42 2.52 -14.22 -2.62
C ARG A 42 2.22 -13.00 -3.49
N TYR A 43 2.38 -11.79 -2.95
CA TYR A 43 1.91 -10.54 -3.58
C TYR A 43 3.01 -9.48 -3.74
N GLY A 44 4.24 -9.76 -3.32
CA GLY A 44 5.35 -8.81 -3.34
C GLY A 44 5.16 -7.65 -2.35
N ALA A 45 4.37 -7.83 -1.29
CA ALA A 45 3.91 -6.77 -0.41
C ALA A 45 3.82 -7.26 1.04
N ASP A 46 4.15 -6.38 1.98
CA ASP A 46 4.08 -6.66 3.41
C ASP A 46 2.70 -6.29 3.99
N LEU A 47 2.06 -5.27 3.39
CA LEU A 47 0.79 -4.68 3.84
C LEU A 47 -0.08 -4.36 2.63
N ALA A 48 -1.39 -4.54 2.73
CA ALA A 48 -2.34 -3.87 1.86
C ALA A 48 -3.34 -3.04 2.67
N VAL A 49 -3.67 -1.87 2.16
CA VAL A 49 -4.67 -0.97 2.74
C VAL A 49 -5.73 -0.72 1.70
N THR A 50 -6.96 -1.08 2.02
CA THR A 50 -8.14 -0.78 1.23
C THR A 50 -8.93 0.32 1.91
N VAL A 51 -9.32 1.34 1.15
CA VAL A 51 -10.30 2.33 1.58
C VAL A 51 -11.60 2.15 0.82
N TYR A 52 -12.70 2.36 1.53
CA TYR A 52 -14.04 2.33 0.97
C TYR A 52 -14.85 3.54 1.44
N VAL A 53 -15.53 4.19 0.51
CA VAL A 53 -16.45 5.31 0.78
C VAL A 53 -17.81 4.91 0.24
N PRO A 54 -18.70 4.36 1.08
CA PRO A 54 -19.99 3.83 0.63
C PRO A 54 -20.84 4.85 -0.13
N ALA A 55 -20.84 6.11 0.31
CA ALA A 55 -21.64 7.17 -0.29
C ALA A 55 -21.23 7.55 -1.72
N GLU A 56 -19.98 7.26 -2.10
CA GLU A 56 -19.40 7.60 -3.40
C GLU A 56 -19.11 6.35 -4.25
N GLU A 57 -19.50 5.15 -3.76
CA GLU A 57 -19.14 3.84 -4.34
C GLU A 57 -17.65 3.71 -4.65
N PHE A 58 -16.81 4.39 -3.87
CA PHE A 58 -15.37 4.46 -4.11
C PHE A 58 -14.66 3.38 -3.32
N MET A 59 -13.90 2.54 -4.02
CA MET A 59 -13.03 1.54 -3.40
C MET A 59 -11.63 1.65 -3.98
N LYS A 60 -10.61 1.56 -3.13
CA LYS A 60 -9.23 1.60 -3.60
C LYS A 60 -8.27 0.89 -2.67
N THR A 61 -7.33 0.15 -3.26
CA THR A 61 -6.28 -0.54 -2.53
C THR A 61 -4.89 -0.04 -2.90
N ALA A 62 -4.03 0.08 -1.89
CA ALA A 62 -2.59 0.23 -2.02
C ALA A 62 -1.89 -0.95 -1.33
N LEU A 63 -0.91 -1.55 -2.01
CA LEU A 63 -0.04 -2.59 -1.47
C LEU A 63 1.32 -1.97 -1.21
N PHE A 64 1.83 -2.15 0.00
CA PHE A 64 3.10 -1.58 0.44
C PHE A 64 4.13 -2.66 0.68
N GLN A 65 5.28 -2.47 0.05
CA GLN A 65 6.50 -3.12 0.46
C GLN A 65 7.30 -2.17 1.35
N ILE A 66 7.51 -2.58 2.58
CA ILE A 66 8.05 -1.78 3.66
C ILE A 66 9.56 -1.99 3.73
N LYS A 67 10.33 -0.90 3.70
CA LYS A 67 11.80 -0.92 3.75
C LYS A 67 12.32 0.02 4.82
N ARG A 68 13.32 -0.44 5.57
CA ARG A 68 14.11 0.41 6.46
C ARG A 68 15.01 1.30 5.62
N SER A 69 15.13 2.55 6.04
CA SER A 69 16.10 3.48 5.51
C SER A 69 16.82 4.19 6.65
N GLN A 70 18.06 4.58 6.38
CA GLN A 70 18.86 5.40 7.28
C GLN A 70 19.31 6.63 6.49
N GLU A 71 18.98 7.82 6.98
CA GLU A 71 19.27 9.07 6.29
C GLU A 71 18.75 9.10 4.84
N LEU A 72 17.55 8.58 4.62
CA LEU A 72 16.86 8.45 3.34
C LEU A 72 17.58 7.55 2.34
N MET A 73 18.51 6.73 2.81
CA MET A 73 19.20 5.71 2.01
C MET A 73 18.64 4.33 2.32
N LEU A 74 18.36 3.54 1.28
CA LEU A 74 17.93 2.16 1.42
C LEU A 74 18.51 1.26 0.33
N ASP A 75 18.79 0.01 0.71
CA ASP A 75 19.22 -1.05 -0.20
C ASP A 75 18.02 -1.91 -0.57
N ILE A 76 17.78 -2.06 -1.87
CA ILE A 76 16.67 -2.86 -2.39
C ILE A 76 17.21 -3.92 -3.33
N GLU A 77 16.69 -5.15 -3.20
CA GLU A 77 16.95 -6.24 -4.14
C GLU A 77 15.87 -6.26 -5.23
N LYS A 78 16.26 -6.32 -6.50
CA LYS A 78 15.35 -6.32 -7.67
C LYS A 78 14.32 -7.44 -7.59
N ARG A 79 14.71 -8.62 -7.10
CA ARG A 79 13.81 -9.77 -6.95
C ARG A 79 12.60 -9.45 -6.08
N GLN A 80 12.81 -8.70 -5.00
CA GLN A 80 11.76 -8.34 -4.03
C GLN A 80 10.68 -7.43 -4.64
N LEU A 81 11.01 -6.72 -5.72
CA LEU A 81 10.08 -5.83 -6.43
C LEU A 81 9.40 -6.51 -7.61
N LYS A 82 10.04 -7.53 -8.20
CA LYS A 82 9.50 -8.26 -9.36
C LYS A 82 8.23 -9.01 -9.01
N ASP A 83 8.17 -9.57 -7.80
CA ASP A 83 7.02 -10.36 -7.34
C ASP A 83 5.74 -9.52 -7.32
N ALA A 84 5.84 -8.24 -6.93
CA ALA A 84 4.74 -7.27 -6.97
C ALA A 84 4.23 -6.97 -8.41
N HIS A 85 5.05 -7.23 -9.43
CA HIS A 85 4.69 -7.02 -10.84
C HIS A 85 4.18 -8.29 -11.54
N LEU A 86 4.22 -9.46 -10.88
CA LEU A 86 3.76 -10.71 -11.50
C LEU A 86 2.25 -10.72 -11.71
N HIS A 87 1.49 -10.01 -10.87
CA HIS A 87 0.05 -9.96 -10.99
C HIS A 87 -0.42 -8.58 -11.49
N SER A 88 -1.08 -8.57 -12.65
CA SER A 88 -1.63 -7.35 -13.28
C SER A 88 -2.56 -6.53 -12.37
N ARG A 89 -3.31 -7.19 -11.47
CA ARG A 89 -4.20 -6.54 -10.49
C ARG A 89 -3.44 -5.73 -9.44
N ILE A 90 -2.20 -6.12 -9.16
CA ILE A 90 -1.37 -5.61 -8.07
C ILE A 90 -0.36 -4.58 -8.57
N ALA A 91 0.23 -4.79 -9.75
CA ALA A 91 1.39 -4.03 -10.24
C ALA A 91 1.23 -2.49 -10.14
N GLU A 92 0.09 -1.95 -10.57
CA GLU A 92 -0.19 -0.49 -10.53
C GLU A 92 -0.61 0.03 -9.15
N ARG A 93 -0.84 -0.87 -8.20
CA ARG A 93 -1.24 -0.60 -6.82
C ARG A 93 -0.10 -0.88 -5.82
N SER A 94 1.08 -1.24 -6.30
CA SER A 94 2.24 -1.56 -5.47
C SER A 94 3.18 -0.38 -5.27
N PHE A 95 3.51 -0.11 -4.01
CA PHE A 95 4.35 0.98 -3.59
C PHE A 95 5.46 0.49 -2.65
N VAL A 96 6.62 1.14 -2.70
CA VAL A 96 7.66 1.00 -1.68
C VAL A 96 7.44 2.08 -0.63
N LEU A 97 7.26 1.67 0.62
CA LEU A 97 7.24 2.53 1.80
C LEU A 97 8.61 2.45 2.49
N ALA A 98 9.45 3.46 2.26
CA ALA A 98 10.68 3.64 3.00
C ALA A 98 10.39 4.38 4.32
N VAL A 99 10.92 3.86 5.41
CA VAL A 99 10.78 4.47 6.73
C VAL A 99 12.16 4.76 7.27
N ASP A 100 12.40 6.03 7.58
CA ASP A 100 13.69 6.52 8.03
C ASP A 100 13.77 6.47 9.55
N GLU A 101 14.71 5.67 10.06
CA GLU A 101 14.89 5.46 11.50
C GLU A 101 15.51 6.67 12.21
N VAL A 102 16.31 7.46 11.49
CA VAL A 102 17.04 8.60 12.06
C VAL A 102 16.15 9.85 12.03
N ARG A 103 15.40 10.03 10.94
CA ARG A 103 14.57 11.22 10.71
C ARG A 103 13.11 11.03 11.12
N ALA A 104 12.70 9.80 11.44
CA ALA A 104 11.31 9.43 11.73
C ALA A 104 10.34 9.89 10.62
N THR A 105 10.73 9.72 9.35
CA THR A 105 9.92 10.12 8.19
C THR A 105 9.54 8.94 7.31
N PHE A 106 8.40 9.06 6.64
CA PHE A 106 7.91 8.10 5.65
C PHE A 106 8.08 8.65 4.24
N ARG A 107 8.55 7.80 3.33
CA ARG A 107 8.75 8.11 1.92
C ARG A 107 8.16 7.01 1.05
N ILE A 108 7.33 7.39 0.09
CA ILE A 108 6.53 6.45 -0.70
C ILE A 108 6.76 6.69 -2.18
N THR A 109 6.95 5.61 -2.93
CA THR A 109 7.07 5.66 -4.39
C THR A 109 6.48 4.41 -5.04
N PRO A 110 5.92 4.48 -6.26
CA PRO A 110 5.51 3.30 -7.01
C PRO A 110 6.66 2.30 -7.22
N VAL A 111 6.37 1.00 -7.06
CA VAL A 111 7.37 -0.06 -7.31
C VAL A 111 7.93 0.01 -8.74
N ALA A 112 7.08 0.38 -9.71
CA ALA A 112 7.48 0.55 -11.11
C ALA A 112 8.56 1.63 -11.30
N ASP A 113 8.49 2.74 -10.55
CA ASP A 113 9.51 3.80 -10.58
C ASP A 113 10.86 3.33 -10.01
N VAL A 114 10.80 2.48 -8.99
CA VAL A 114 11.99 1.87 -8.39
C VAL A 114 12.63 0.86 -9.34
N LEU A 115 11.83 -0.03 -9.94
CA LEU A 115 12.30 -1.04 -10.90
C LEU A 115 13.01 -0.43 -12.11
N ARG A 116 12.50 0.70 -12.62
CA ARG A 116 13.13 1.44 -13.73
C ARG A 116 14.55 1.90 -13.41
N GLN A 117 14.88 2.07 -12.13
CA GLN A 117 16.21 2.49 -11.70
C GLN A 117 17.19 1.30 -11.63
N PHE A 118 16.77 0.03 -11.68
CA PHE A 118 17.74 -1.07 -11.48
C PHE A 118 18.67 -1.33 -12.67
N GLY A 119 18.24 -1.08 -13.91
CA GLY A 119 18.99 -1.55 -15.08
C GLY A 119 19.26 -3.07 -14.98
N GLU A 120 20.50 -3.48 -15.15
CA GLU A 120 20.95 -4.89 -15.00
C GLU A 120 21.29 -5.30 -13.56
N ALA A 121 21.42 -4.34 -12.62
CA ALA A 121 21.81 -4.64 -11.26
C ALA A 121 20.77 -5.52 -10.53
N SER A 122 21.24 -6.42 -9.68
CA SER A 122 20.39 -7.26 -8.81
C SER A 122 20.02 -6.57 -7.51
N THR A 123 20.88 -5.68 -7.02
CA THR A 123 20.68 -4.87 -5.81
C THR A 123 21.06 -3.42 -6.10
N ARG A 124 20.33 -2.46 -5.55
CA ARG A 124 20.64 -1.04 -5.72
C ARG A 124 20.39 -0.28 -4.43
N ARG A 125 21.34 0.61 -4.11
CA ARG A 125 21.19 1.61 -3.07
C ARG A 125 20.53 2.85 -3.65
N LEU A 126 19.44 3.30 -3.03
CA LEU A 126 18.59 4.39 -3.52
C LEU A 126 18.47 5.51 -2.50
N ARG A 127 18.21 6.72 -3.00
CA ARG A 127 17.84 7.91 -2.21
C ARG A 127 16.33 8.10 -2.27
N ALA A 128 15.69 8.14 -1.11
CA ALA A 128 14.25 8.35 -0.96
C ALA A 128 13.85 9.83 -0.83
N GLU A 129 14.80 10.76 -0.91
CA GLU A 129 14.55 12.21 -0.72
C GLU A 129 13.53 12.78 -1.71
N GLY A 130 13.59 12.35 -2.98
CA GLY A 130 12.64 12.75 -4.03
C GLY A 130 11.34 11.95 -4.05
N TRP A 131 11.12 11.07 -3.08
CA TRP A 131 9.88 10.28 -3.00
C TRP A 131 8.80 11.07 -2.24
N LEU A 132 7.55 10.67 -2.44
CA LEU A 132 6.39 11.34 -1.87
C LEU A 132 6.43 11.23 -0.35
N SER A 133 6.05 12.32 0.33
CA SER A 133 5.69 12.22 1.75
C SER A 133 4.39 11.42 1.91
N LEU A 134 4.07 10.98 3.13
CA LEU A 134 2.80 10.29 3.40
C LEU A 134 1.58 11.14 3.01
N ALA A 135 1.57 12.42 3.37
CA ALA A 135 0.47 13.33 3.05
C ALA A 135 0.30 13.53 1.54
N GLU A 136 1.42 13.74 0.82
CA GLU A 136 1.41 13.88 -0.64
C GLU A 136 0.93 12.59 -1.32
N PHE A 137 1.39 11.43 -0.83
CA PHE A 137 0.95 10.14 -1.33
C PHE A 137 -0.56 9.96 -1.14
N ILE A 138 -1.11 10.19 0.05
CA ILE A 138 -2.54 10.03 0.32
C ILE A 138 -3.36 10.90 -0.62
N TRP A 139 -2.97 12.17 -0.79
CA TRP A 139 -3.65 13.09 -1.69
C TRP A 139 -3.67 12.57 -3.13
N LYS A 140 -2.50 12.23 -3.69
CA LYS A 140 -2.37 11.75 -5.06
C LYS A 140 -3.04 10.40 -5.28
N TRP A 141 -3.00 9.53 -4.27
CA TRP A 141 -3.64 8.23 -4.29
C TRP A 141 -5.16 8.37 -4.28
N LEU A 142 -5.76 9.17 -3.38
CA LEU A 142 -7.21 9.39 -3.37
C LEU A 142 -7.69 10.11 -4.63
N ALA A 143 -6.90 11.03 -5.19
CA ALA A 143 -7.18 11.70 -6.46
C ALA A 143 -7.01 10.83 -7.72
N CYS A 144 -6.66 9.54 -7.56
CA CYS A 144 -6.38 8.62 -8.67
C CYS A 144 -5.26 9.05 -9.63
N GLU A 145 -4.32 9.87 -9.15
CA GLU A 145 -3.04 10.08 -9.83
C GLU A 145 -2.12 8.88 -9.65
N LEU A 146 -2.29 8.12 -8.55
CA LEU A 146 -1.55 6.91 -8.24
C LEU A 146 -2.49 5.73 -8.04
N GLY A 147 -2.29 4.67 -8.82
CA GLY A 147 -3.09 3.45 -8.82
C GLY A 147 -4.55 3.65 -9.28
N PRO A 148 -5.22 2.62 -9.82
CA PRO A 148 -6.62 2.72 -10.20
C PRO A 148 -7.53 2.58 -8.97
N HIS A 149 -8.72 3.20 -9.00
CA HIS A 149 -9.81 2.76 -8.13
C HIS A 149 -10.34 1.40 -8.60
N SER A 150 -11.08 0.72 -7.73
CA SER A 150 -11.74 -0.55 -8.01
C SER A 150 -13.25 -0.35 -8.01
N GLN A 151 -13.96 -1.18 -8.76
CA GLN A 151 -15.42 -1.29 -8.64
C GLN A 151 -15.73 -2.26 -7.48
N PRO A 152 -16.57 -1.88 -6.50
CA PRO A 152 -16.82 -2.70 -5.31
C PRO A 152 -17.28 -4.14 -5.62
N ASP A 153 -18.08 -4.29 -6.66
CA ASP A 153 -18.72 -5.56 -7.05
C ASP A 153 -17.92 -6.36 -8.10
N ASP A 154 -16.75 -5.89 -8.52
CA ASP A 154 -15.93 -6.60 -9.50
C ASP A 154 -15.28 -7.85 -8.85
N PRO A 155 -15.63 -9.09 -9.26
CA PRO A 155 -15.04 -10.31 -8.73
C PRO A 155 -13.56 -10.46 -9.12
N GLN A 156 -13.10 -9.72 -10.14
CA GLN A 156 -11.70 -9.66 -10.55
C GLN A 156 -10.94 -8.51 -9.89
N SER A 157 -11.55 -7.77 -8.95
CA SER A 157 -10.87 -6.72 -8.19
C SER A 157 -9.72 -7.28 -7.34
N VAL A 158 -8.79 -6.39 -6.95
CA VAL A 158 -7.73 -6.76 -5.99
C VAL A 158 -8.33 -7.02 -4.61
N GLU A 159 -9.41 -6.34 -4.27
CA GLU A 159 -10.14 -6.51 -3.01
C GLU A 159 -10.82 -7.88 -2.92
N ALA A 160 -11.39 -8.39 -4.02
CA ALA A 160 -11.88 -9.77 -4.07
C ALA A 160 -10.76 -10.79 -3.86
N LEU A 161 -9.58 -10.54 -4.44
CA LEU A 161 -8.39 -11.37 -4.23
C LEU A 161 -7.90 -11.33 -2.77
N LEU A 162 -7.89 -10.15 -2.13
CA LEU A 162 -7.48 -10.00 -0.74
C LEU A 162 -8.49 -10.63 0.23
N ARG A 163 -9.80 -10.51 -0.04
CA ARG A 163 -10.84 -11.20 0.74
C ARG A 163 -10.70 -12.72 0.65
N ALA A 164 -10.45 -13.26 -0.55
CA ALA A 164 -10.18 -14.69 -0.72
C ALA A 164 -8.93 -15.13 0.06
N PHE A 165 -7.88 -14.30 0.08
CA PHE A 165 -6.69 -14.58 0.89
C PHE A 165 -7.00 -14.65 2.38
N VAL A 166 -7.80 -13.72 2.93
CA VAL A 166 -8.20 -13.78 4.35
C VAL A 166 -8.99 -15.05 4.65
N VAL A 167 -9.97 -15.40 3.82
CA VAL A 167 -10.79 -16.61 3.98
C VAL A 167 -9.94 -17.89 3.89
N GLU A 168 -8.98 -17.94 2.96
CA GLU A 168 -8.07 -19.09 2.80
C GLU A 168 -7.12 -19.26 3.99
N ASN A 169 -6.78 -18.18 4.69
CA ASN A 169 -5.76 -18.20 5.73
C ASN A 169 -6.33 -18.14 7.15
N ASP A 170 -7.67 -18.14 7.33
CA ASP A 170 -8.45 -18.26 8.58
C ASP A 170 -7.68 -17.87 9.87
N GLU A 171 -7.03 -16.72 9.81
CA GLU A 171 -6.22 -16.19 10.89
C GLU A 171 -6.82 -14.84 11.22
N ASP A 172 -7.46 -14.79 12.39
CA ASP A 172 -7.65 -13.56 13.13
C ASP A 172 -6.41 -12.69 12.93
N LEU A 173 -6.63 -11.43 12.54
CA LEU A 173 -5.56 -10.42 12.49
C LEU A 173 -4.68 -10.64 13.72
N PRO A 174 -3.38 -10.97 13.57
CA PRO A 174 -2.59 -11.35 14.73
C PRO A 174 -2.66 -10.20 15.73
N ILE A 175 -3.22 -10.50 16.91
CA ILE A 175 -3.01 -9.68 18.08
C ILE A 175 -1.50 -9.72 18.26
N TRP A 176 -0.83 -8.60 17.99
CA TRP A 176 0.63 -8.49 17.84
C TRP A 176 1.43 -8.96 19.08
N ASP A 177 0.73 -9.25 20.17
CA ASP A 177 1.27 -9.70 21.45
C ASP A 177 1.41 -11.24 21.58
N GLU A 178 0.87 -12.04 20.65
CA GLU A 178 0.84 -13.51 20.76
C GLU A 178 1.36 -14.22 19.49
N TYR A 179 2.68 -14.18 19.25
CA TYR A 179 3.32 -15.11 18.32
C TYR A 179 3.77 -16.38 19.06
N PRO A 180 3.43 -17.59 18.56
CA PRO A 180 4.00 -18.84 19.05
C PRO A 180 5.55 -18.81 18.96
N GLU A 181 6.25 -19.40 19.94
CA GLU A 181 7.72 -19.37 20.03
C GLU A 181 8.43 -19.98 18.80
N ASP A 182 7.74 -20.82 18.03
CA ASP A 182 8.23 -21.47 16.81
C ASP A 182 7.97 -20.66 15.52
N VAL A 183 7.18 -19.59 15.60
CA VAL A 183 6.95 -18.66 14.49
C VAL A 183 7.92 -17.49 14.61
N LEU A 184 9.01 -17.53 13.86
CA LEU A 184 9.88 -16.35 13.69
C LEU A 184 9.14 -15.31 12.83
N PRO A 185 8.69 -14.16 13.38
CA PRO A 185 8.16 -13.08 12.55
C PRO A 185 9.25 -12.65 11.58
N SER A 186 9.00 -12.80 10.29
CA SER A 186 10.04 -12.60 9.28
C SER A 186 10.40 -11.13 9.07
N ARG A 187 11.21 -10.48 9.90
CA ARG A 187 11.79 -9.15 9.62
C ARG A 187 10.81 -8.00 9.29
N THR A 188 9.52 -8.11 9.62
CA THR A 188 8.67 -6.92 9.72
C THR A 188 9.13 -6.18 10.96
N TRP A 189 9.93 -5.15 10.75
CA TRP A 189 10.55 -4.32 11.77
C TRP A 189 9.58 -3.25 12.31
N LEU A 190 8.33 -3.26 11.83
CA LEU A 190 7.27 -2.34 12.20
C LEU A 190 6.34 -3.02 13.21
N ASP A 191 6.44 -2.61 14.46
CA ASP A 191 5.45 -2.87 15.52
C ASP A 191 4.36 -1.78 15.40
N LEU A 192 3.17 -2.17 14.98
CA LEU A 192 2.02 -1.29 14.84
C LEU A 192 1.10 -1.46 16.04
N ARG A 193 1.19 -0.54 17.01
CA ARG A 193 0.28 -0.52 18.16
C ARG A 193 -0.81 0.51 17.95
N PHE A 194 -2.06 0.08 17.99
CA PHE A 194 -3.21 0.97 18.10
C PHE A 194 -3.33 1.43 19.55
N VAL A 195 -2.73 2.58 19.86
CA VAL A 195 -2.89 3.19 21.19
C VAL A 195 -4.25 3.88 21.23
N PRO A 196 -5.16 3.52 22.16
CA PRO A 196 -6.38 4.29 22.38
C PRO A 196 -6.01 5.75 22.61
N ARG A 197 -6.73 6.67 21.98
CA ARG A 197 -6.57 8.09 22.26
C ARG A 197 -6.97 8.29 23.73
N GLU A 198 -5.99 8.49 24.60
CA GLU A 198 -6.26 8.96 25.96
C GLU A 198 -7.09 10.24 25.83
N GLY A 199 -8.29 10.23 26.41
CA GLY A 199 -9.21 11.35 26.35
C GLY A 199 -8.57 12.60 26.96
N PRO A 200 -9.02 13.81 26.57
CA PRO A 200 -8.58 15.02 27.25
C PRO A 200 -8.98 14.92 28.73
N ALA A 201 -7.98 15.02 29.62
CA ALA A 201 -8.18 15.27 31.05
C ALA A 201 -8.79 16.66 31.27
#